data_AF-A0A2V5NQG6-F1
#
_entry.id   AF-A0A2V5NQG6-F1
#
_cell.length_a   1.000
_cell.length_b   1.000
_cell.length_c   1.000
_cell.angle_alpha   90.00
_cell.angle_beta   90.00
_cell.angle_gamma   90.00
#
_symmetry.space_group_name_H-M   'P 1'
#
loop_
_entity.id
_entity.type
_entity.pdbx_description
1 polymer ?
#
loop_
_entity_poly.entity_id
_entity_poly.type
_entity_poly.pdbx_seq_one_letter_code
_entity_poly.pdbx_strand_id
1 'polypeptide(L)' 'MFELITTDHATRARRGRLTTGHGVVETPAYMPVGTQGSV' A
#
# COMPACT_ATOMS: atom_id res chain seq x y z
N MET A 1 10.02 -2.48 4.83
CA MET A 1 10.23 -3.61 3.90
C MET A 1 8.95 -3.83 3.09
N PHE A 2 9.06 -4.06 1.78
CA PHE A 2 7.91 -4.34 0.92
C PHE A 2 7.80 -5.85 0.62
N GLU A 3 6.59 -6.39 0.72
CA GLU A 3 6.24 -7.78 0.47
C GLU A 3 5.19 -7.84 -0.66
N LEU A 4 5.43 -8.67 -1.67
CA LEU A 4 4.49 -8.91 -2.76
C LEU A 4 3.67 -10.15 -2.43
N ILE A 5 2.36 -9.98 -2.20
CA ILE A 5 1.46 -11.07 -1.81
C ILE A 5 0.97 -11.83 -3.04
N THR A 6 0.48 -11.11 -4.05
CA THR A 6 0.01 -11.73 -5.29
C THR A 6 0.07 -10.74 -6.45
N THR A 7 0.24 -11.28 -7.65
CA THR A 7 0.16 -10.56 -8.92
C THR A 7 -0.95 -11.15 -9.76
N ASP A 8 -1.64 -10.32 -10.51
CA ASP A 8 -2.58 -10.83 -11.51
C ASP A 8 -1.85 -11.35 -12.75
N HIS A 9 -2.31 -12.45 -13.34
CA HIS A 9 -1.66 -13.07 -14.51
C HIS A 9 -2.05 -12.43 -15.85
N ALA A 10 -3.22 -11.78 -15.92
CA ALA A 10 -3.74 -11.18 -17.14
C ALA A 10 -3.41 -9.69 -17.26
N THR A 11 -3.13 -9.03 -16.14
CA THR A 11 -2.89 -7.59 -16.02
C THR A 11 -1.61 -7.30 -15.22
N ARG A 12 -1.31 -6.01 -14.97
CA ARG A 12 -0.16 -5.58 -14.16
C ARG A 12 -0.53 -5.27 -12.70
N ALA A 13 -1.69 -5.74 -12.24
CA ALA A 13 -2.16 -5.50 -10.88
C ALA A 13 -1.32 -6.25 -9.84
N ARG A 14 -1.08 -5.61 -8.69
CA ARG A 14 -0.25 -6.14 -7.60
C ARG A 14 -0.93 -5.88 -6.27
N ARG A 15 -0.97 -6.90 -5.42
CA ARG A 15 -1.31 -6.78 -4.02
C ARG A 15 -0.06 -7.03 -3.20
N GLY A 16 0.22 -6.15 -2.26
CA GLY A 16 1.39 -6.25 -1.41
C GLY A 16 1.17 -5.62 -0.05
N ARG A 17 2.25 -5.60 0.73
CA ARG A 17 2.27 -5.08 2.07
C ARG A 17 3.56 -4.33 2.30
N LEU A 18 3.48 -3.14 2.88
CA LEU A 18 4.62 -2.32 3.25
C LEU A 18 4.69 -2.23 4.77
N THR A 19 5.70 -2.87 5.35
CA THR A 19 5.99 -2.73 6.78
C THR A 19 6.86 -1.51 7.00
N THR A 20 6.34 -0.57 7.81
CA THR A 20 7.01 0.64 8.26
C THR A 20 7.26 0.56 9.77
N GLY A 21 8.05 1.48 10.33
CA GLY A 21 8.19 1.62 11.79
C GLY A 21 6.88 1.97 12.50
N HIS A 22 5.88 2.48 11.77
CA HIS A 22 4.56 2.87 12.27
C HIS A 22 3.49 1.81 11.99
N GLY A 23 3.89 0.59 11.64
CA GLY A 23 3.00 -0.51 11.32
C GLY A 23 2.91 -0.82 9.83
N VAL A 24 1.87 -1.56 9.48
CA VAL A 24 1.71 -2.21 8.17
C VAL A 24 0.74 -1.44 7.29
N VAL A 25 1.14 -1.18 6.04
CA VAL A 25 0.29 -0.57 5.00
C VAL A 25 0.01 -1.60 3.90
N GLU A 26 -1.27 -1.96 3.71
CA GLU A 26 -1.70 -2.84 2.61
C GLU A 26 -1.69 -2.09 1.27
N THR A 27 -1.21 -2.71 0.19
CA THR A 27 -1.20 -2.11 -1.15
C THR A 27 -2.09 -2.91 -2.11
N PRO A 28 -2.84 -2.25 -3.02
CA PRO A 28 -2.79 -0.82 -3.34
C PRO A 28 -3.44 0.09 -2.28
N ALA A 29 -2.75 1.18 -1.91
CA ALA A 29 -3.24 2.19 -0.97
C ALA A 29 -3.40 3.54 -1.67
N TYR A 30 -4.53 4.20 -1.43
CA TYR A 30 -4.70 5.62 -1.72
C TYR A 30 -4.55 6.38 -0.41
N MET A 31 -3.50 7.20 -0.30
CA MET A 31 -3.18 7.90 0.93
C MET A 31 -3.64 9.37 0.85
N PRO A 32 -4.33 9.90 1.87
CA PRO A 32 -4.71 11.30 1.92
C PRO A 32 -3.48 12.20 2.15
N VAL A 33 -3.57 13.46 1.74
CA VAL A 33 -2.50 14.46 1.95
C VAL A 33 -2.62 15.02 3.37
N GLY A 34 -1.72 14.60 4.27
CA GLY A 34 -1.79 14.95 5.69
C GLY A 34 -1.77 16.45 5.99
N THR A 35 -1.13 17.27 5.15
CA THR A 35 -1.10 18.74 5.31
C THR A 35 -2.42 19.43 4.99
N GLN A 36 -3.36 18.73 4.36
CA GLN A 36 -4.71 19.21 4.02
C GLN A 36 -5.81 18.35 4.68
N GLY A 37 -5.40 17.40 5.53
CA GLY A 37 -6.27 16.40 6.15
C GLY A 37 -6.38 16.57 7.66
N SER A 38 -6.45 17.81 8.15
CA SER A 38 -6.90 18.03 9.54
C SER A 38 -8.36 17.61 9.62
N VAL A 39 -8.64 16.56 10.39
CA VAL A 39 -9.97 16.20 10.87
C VAL A 39 -10.22 16.83 12.23
#